data_AF-A0A7W0X9A1-F1
#
_entry.id   AF-A0A7W0X9A1-F1
#
_cell.length_a   1.000
_cell.length_b   1.000
_cell.length_c   1.000
_cell.angle_alpha   90.00
_cell.angle_beta   90.00
_cell.angle_gamma   90.00
#
_symmetry.space_group_name_H-M   'P 1'
#
loop_
_entity.id
_entity.type
_entity.pdbx_description
1 polymer ?
#
loop_
_entity_poly.entity_id
_entity_poly.type
_entity_poly.pdbx_seq_one_letter_code
_entity_poly.pdbx_strand_id
1 'polypeptide(L)'
;MPPDLLDWARDRRIPVRSTYGMTETTSQVAVTEPWGEAAAPLPGAELAIAPDEEILVRGPMVAPGALRPDGWLHTGDVGRIGRDGRLKVQGRLTDLIISGGENVAPASVEATLIAHPAVVDAGVAGVPDEQWGEAVTAYVVERHPVSDYELLAFCRERLAGYQVPKAIVRVQALPRNAAGKLLRSQLQA
;
A
#
# COMPACT_ATOMS: atom_id res chain seq x y z
N MET A 1 3.69 -7.11 -4.94
CA MET A 1 4.93 -7.69 -5.52
C MET A 1 6.04 -6.68 -5.34
N PRO A 2 7.25 -7.06 -4.90
CA PRO A 2 8.37 -6.12 -4.80
C PRO A 2 8.63 -5.45 -6.17
N PRO A 3 8.87 -4.13 -6.24
CA PRO A 3 9.13 -3.42 -7.50
C PRO A 3 10.23 -4.09 -8.33
N ASP A 4 11.34 -4.47 -7.68
CA ASP A 4 12.50 -5.11 -8.31
C ASP A 4 12.15 -6.42 -9.03
N LEU A 5 11.13 -7.16 -8.57
CA LEU A 5 10.71 -8.41 -9.21
C LEU A 5 9.91 -8.15 -10.49
N LEU A 6 9.11 -7.08 -10.52
CA LEU A 6 8.39 -6.66 -11.71
C LEU A 6 9.35 -6.18 -12.79
N ASP A 7 10.37 -5.40 -12.42
CA ASP A 7 11.39 -4.92 -13.34
C ASP A 7 12.24 -6.08 -13.86
N TRP A 8 12.66 -7.01 -12.98
CA TRP A 8 13.36 -8.23 -13.39
C TRP A 8 12.55 -9.06 -14.42
N ALA A 9 11.24 -9.18 -14.21
CA ALA A 9 10.36 -9.92 -15.12
C ALA A 9 10.17 -9.20 -16.45
N ARG A 10 10.08 -7.86 -16.41
CA ARG A 10 10.00 -7.00 -17.60
C ARG A 10 11.25 -7.12 -18.45
N ASP A 11 12.44 -7.05 -17.85
CA ASP A 11 13.73 -7.20 -18.53
C ASP A 11 13.87 -8.54 -19.25
N ARG A 12 13.28 -9.60 -18.66
CA ARG A 12 13.26 -10.95 -19.23
C ARG A 12 12.07 -11.24 -20.13
N ARG A 13 11.21 -10.23 -20.38
CA ARG A 13 9.98 -10.35 -21.19
C ARG A 13 9.03 -11.45 -20.68
N ILE A 14 9.04 -11.74 -19.38
CA ILE A 14 8.10 -12.65 -18.75
C ILE A 14 6.84 -11.85 -18.43
N PRO A 15 5.66 -12.16 -19.02
CA PRO A 15 4.48 -11.29 -18.95
C PRO A 15 3.72 -11.44 -17.63
N VAL A 16 4.37 -11.09 -16.51
CA VAL A 16 3.78 -11.18 -15.18
C VAL A 16 2.64 -10.18 -15.05
N ARG A 17 1.50 -10.65 -14.55
CA ARG A 17 0.34 -9.83 -14.18
C ARG A 17 0.13 -9.92 -12.68
N SER A 18 -0.04 -8.77 -12.04
CA SER A 18 -0.48 -8.72 -10.65
C SER A 18 -2.00 -8.88 -10.61
N THR A 19 -2.49 -9.60 -9.62
CA THR A 19 -3.92 -9.80 -9.39
C THR A 19 -4.30 -9.18 -8.06
N TYR A 20 -5.50 -8.61 -8.00
CA TYR A 20 -6.15 -8.25 -6.75
C TYR A 20 -7.36 -9.16 -6.54
N GLY A 21 -7.50 -9.67 -5.33
CA GLY A 21 -8.55 -10.60 -4.95
C GLY A 21 -8.28 -11.18 -3.57
N MET A 22 -9.27 -11.91 -3.06
CA MET A 22 -9.29 -12.48 -1.72
C MET A 22 -10.16 -13.73 -1.69
N THR A 23 -10.22 -14.38 -0.53
CA THR A 23 -11.05 -15.58 -0.32
C THR A 23 -12.52 -15.27 -0.60
N GLU A 24 -12.99 -14.12 -0.13
CA GLU A 24 -14.35 -13.62 -0.25
C GLU A 24 -14.75 -13.32 -1.70
N THR A 25 -13.78 -13.13 -2.60
CA THR A 25 -14.01 -12.93 -4.05
C THR A 25 -13.71 -14.17 -4.88
N THR A 26 -13.54 -15.33 -4.24
CA THR A 26 -13.20 -16.60 -4.91
C THR A 26 -11.96 -16.46 -5.81
N SER A 27 -10.85 -15.99 -5.24
CA SER A 27 -9.60 -15.63 -5.94
C SER A 27 -9.66 -14.21 -6.54
N GLN A 28 -9.08 -13.99 -7.73
CA GLN A 28 -8.93 -12.69 -8.36
C GLN A 28 -10.26 -12.03 -8.74
N VAL A 29 -10.33 -10.70 -8.58
CA VAL A 29 -11.43 -9.85 -9.03
C VAL A 29 -10.96 -8.73 -9.97
N ALA A 30 -9.67 -8.39 -9.94
CA ALA A 30 -9.04 -7.47 -10.87
C ALA A 30 -7.63 -7.94 -11.24
N VAL A 31 -7.18 -7.58 -12.44
CA VAL A 31 -5.88 -8.00 -12.97
C VAL A 31 -5.20 -6.86 -13.74
N THR A 32 -3.89 -6.74 -13.61
CA THR A 32 -3.10 -5.75 -14.36
C THR A 32 -2.89 -6.20 -15.81
N GLU A 33 -2.54 -5.24 -16.68
CA GLU A 33 -1.77 -5.60 -17.87
C GLU A 33 -0.40 -6.15 -17.48
N PRO A 34 0.34 -6.82 -18.39
CA PRO A 34 1.68 -7.28 -18.11
C PRO A 34 2.55 -6.12 -17.58
N TRP A 35 3.17 -6.33 -16.42
CA TRP A 35 4.00 -5.35 -15.71
C TRP A 35 3.30 -4.04 -15.30
N GLY A 36 1.97 -3.99 -15.35
CA GLY A 36 1.18 -2.83 -14.96
C GLY A 36 0.99 -2.72 -13.45
N GLU A 37 0.68 -1.50 -12.99
CA GLU A 37 0.42 -1.21 -11.56
C GLU A 37 -1.07 -1.06 -11.23
N ALA A 38 -1.89 -0.74 -12.22
CA ALA A 38 -3.33 -0.55 -12.06
C ALA A 38 -4.09 -1.73 -12.67
N ALA A 39 -5.01 -2.31 -11.91
CA ALA A 39 -5.75 -3.51 -12.27
C ALA A 39 -7.12 -3.16 -12.88
N ALA A 40 -7.46 -3.77 -14.01
CA ALA A 40 -8.81 -3.71 -14.56
C ALA A 40 -9.69 -4.77 -13.87
N PRO A 41 -10.98 -4.47 -13.59
CA PRO A 41 -11.90 -5.47 -13.08
C PRO A 41 -12.09 -6.62 -14.08
N LEU A 42 -12.30 -7.83 -13.56
CA LEU A 42 -12.69 -8.97 -14.37
C LEU A 42 -14.14 -8.81 -14.88
N PRO A 43 -14.51 -9.49 -15.97
CA PRO A 43 -15.90 -9.47 -16.45
C PRO A 43 -16.89 -9.85 -15.34
N GLY A 44 -17.92 -9.00 -15.16
CA GLY A 44 -18.94 -9.16 -14.12
C GLY A 44 -18.53 -8.67 -12.73
N ALA A 45 -17.28 -8.24 -12.53
CA ALA A 45 -16.87 -7.55 -11.32
C ALA A 45 -17.16 -6.06 -11.43
N GLU A 46 -17.74 -5.50 -10.37
CA GLU A 46 -17.92 -4.08 -10.16
C GLU A 46 -17.04 -3.65 -8.99
N LEU A 47 -16.32 -2.53 -9.17
CA LEU A 47 -15.46 -1.93 -8.17
C LEU A 47 -15.95 -0.52 -7.89
N ALA A 48 -15.98 -0.14 -6.61
CA ALA A 48 -16.24 1.23 -6.17
C ALA A 48 -15.29 1.62 -5.04
N ILE A 49 -15.17 2.91 -4.78
CA ILE A 49 -14.42 3.45 -3.64
C ILE A 49 -15.41 4.13 -2.70
N ALA A 50 -15.46 3.68 -1.44
CA ALA A 50 -16.26 4.28 -0.39
C ALA A 50 -15.68 5.64 0.06
N PRO A 51 -16.44 6.47 0.81
CA PRO A 51 -15.97 7.77 1.28
C PRO A 51 -14.69 7.74 2.13
N ASP A 52 -14.45 6.64 2.85
CA ASP A 52 -13.25 6.36 3.65
C ASP A 52 -12.11 5.72 2.84
N GLU A 53 -12.20 5.77 1.51
CA GLU A 53 -11.27 5.18 0.55
C GLU A 53 -11.27 3.65 0.50
N GLU A 54 -12.23 2.98 1.14
CA GLU A 54 -12.36 1.52 1.08
C GLU A 54 -12.73 1.03 -0.32
N ILE A 55 -12.06 -0.02 -0.79
CA ILE A 55 -12.41 -0.73 -2.01
C ILE A 55 -13.65 -1.58 -1.75
N LEU A 56 -14.70 -1.31 -2.51
CA LEU A 56 -15.92 -2.10 -2.52
C LEU A 56 -15.95 -3.00 -3.75
N VAL A 57 -16.41 -4.24 -3.56
CA VAL A 57 -16.50 -5.24 -4.63
C VAL A 57 -17.91 -5.80 -4.71
N ARG A 58 -18.45 -5.91 -5.93
CA ARG A 58 -19.70 -6.63 -6.20
C ARG A 58 -19.53 -7.48 -7.46
N GLY A 59 -20.19 -8.63 -7.51
CA GLY A 59 -20.20 -9.49 -8.69
C GLY A 59 -20.46 -10.95 -8.35
N PRO A 60 -20.59 -11.81 -9.37
CA PRO A 60 -20.95 -13.22 -9.19
C PRO A 60 -19.84 -14.07 -8.54
N MET A 61 -18.61 -13.56 -8.48
CA MET A 61 -17.48 -14.21 -7.80
C MET A 61 -17.46 -13.97 -6.28
N VAL A 62 -18.25 -13.00 -5.79
CA VAL A 62 -18.30 -12.67 -4.36
C VAL A 62 -19.10 -13.74 -3.62
N ALA A 63 -18.52 -14.29 -2.55
CA ALA A 63 -19.17 -15.28 -1.72
C ALA A 63 -20.46 -14.70 -1.10
N PRO A 64 -21.60 -15.42 -1.14
CA PRO A 64 -22.88 -14.88 -0.66
C PRO A 64 -22.86 -14.36 0.79
N GLY A 65 -22.08 -14.99 1.67
CA GLY A 65 -21.93 -14.59 3.08
C GLY A 65 -21.01 -13.39 3.32
N ALA A 66 -20.36 -12.87 2.28
CA ALA A 66 -19.40 -11.77 2.39
C ALA A 66 -20.02 -10.40 2.03
N LEU A 67 -21.20 -10.39 1.41
CA LEU A 67 -21.91 -9.16 1.08
C LEU A 67 -22.55 -8.53 2.33
N ARG A 68 -22.39 -7.22 2.49
CA ARG A 68 -23.17 -6.43 3.44
C ARG A 68 -24.59 -6.15 2.87
N PRO A 69 -25.53 -5.66 3.68
CA PRO A 69 -26.92 -5.41 3.24
C PRO A 69 -27.09 -4.45 2.06
N ASP A 70 -26.08 -3.61 1.79
CA ASP A 70 -26.03 -2.72 0.63
C ASP A 70 -25.61 -3.41 -0.68
N GLY A 71 -25.34 -4.72 -0.62
CA GLY A 71 -24.98 -5.54 -1.78
C GLY A 71 -23.51 -5.42 -2.17
N TRP A 72 -22.66 -4.86 -1.32
CA TRP A 72 -21.22 -4.76 -1.54
C TRP A 72 -20.43 -5.60 -0.54
N LEU A 73 -19.33 -6.20 -1.02
CA LEU A 73 -18.25 -6.65 -0.16
C LEU A 73 -17.38 -5.45 0.18
N HIS A 74 -17.30 -5.16 1.47
CA HIS A 74 -16.35 -4.23 2.06
C HIS A 74 -15.06 -4.98 2.37
N THR A 75 -14.01 -4.67 1.62
CA THR A 75 -12.77 -5.47 1.59
C THR A 75 -11.83 -5.21 2.76
N GLY A 76 -12.00 -4.09 3.44
CA GLY A 76 -11.02 -3.54 4.37
C GLY A 76 -9.74 -3.06 3.71
N ASP A 77 -9.63 -3.09 2.39
CA ASP A 77 -8.49 -2.60 1.62
C ASP A 77 -8.76 -1.18 1.12
N VAL A 78 -7.73 -0.33 1.13
CA VAL A 78 -7.79 1.07 0.66
C VAL A 78 -7.30 1.14 -0.77
N GLY A 79 -7.94 1.95 -1.61
CA GLY A 79 -7.52 2.12 -2.99
C GLY A 79 -8.10 3.34 -3.69
N ARG A 80 -7.69 3.52 -4.94
CA ARG A 80 -8.24 4.54 -5.84
C ARG A 80 -8.53 3.94 -7.21
N ILE A 81 -9.60 4.40 -7.83
CA ILE A 81 -9.94 4.08 -9.22
C ILE A 81 -9.57 5.28 -10.09
N GLY A 82 -8.73 5.05 -11.09
CA GLY A 82 -8.33 6.05 -12.08
C GLY A 82 -9.49 6.42 -13.01
N ARG A 83 -9.32 7.50 -13.79
CA ARG A 83 -10.29 7.90 -14.84
C ARG A 83 -10.50 6.84 -15.92
N ASP A 84 -9.54 5.93 -16.05
CA ASP A 84 -9.57 4.76 -16.94
C ASP A 84 -10.29 3.55 -16.32
N GLY A 85 -10.88 3.70 -15.13
CA GLY A 85 -11.58 2.63 -14.42
C GLY A 85 -10.66 1.59 -13.78
N ARG A 86 -9.34 1.84 -13.71
CA ARG A 86 -8.38 0.89 -13.17
C ARG A 86 -8.11 1.13 -11.69
N LEU A 87 -8.08 0.05 -10.92
CA LEU A 87 -7.86 0.05 -9.48
C LEU A 87 -6.36 0.06 -9.14
N LYS A 88 -5.96 0.97 -8.26
CA LYS A 88 -4.69 0.92 -7.53
C LYS A 88 -4.97 0.66 -6.05
N VAL A 89 -4.50 -0.48 -5.54
CA VAL A 89 -4.59 -0.85 -4.12
C VAL A 89 -3.45 -0.16 -3.36
N GLN A 90 -3.77 0.41 -2.20
CA GLN A 90 -2.86 1.26 -1.43
C GLN A 90 -2.58 0.74 -0.02
N GLY A 91 -3.39 -0.17 0.52
CA GLY A 91 -3.17 -0.72 1.84
C GLY A 91 -4.43 -1.31 2.46
N ARG A 92 -4.46 -1.36 3.79
CA ARG A 92 -5.59 -1.81 4.61
C ARG A 92 -6.12 -0.64 5.42
N LEU A 93 -7.44 -0.56 5.62
CA LEU A 93 -8.08 0.41 6.51
C LEU A 93 -7.52 0.32 7.93
N THR A 94 -7.31 -0.90 8.44
CA THR A 94 -6.75 -1.14 9.78
C THR A 94 -5.31 -0.66 9.94
N ASP A 95 -4.62 -0.40 8.84
CA ASP A 95 -3.22 0.01 8.82
C ASP A 95 -3.09 1.51 8.53
N LEU A 96 -4.18 2.26 8.33
CA LEU A 96 -4.12 3.69 8.05
C LEU A 96 -3.62 4.48 9.26
N ILE A 97 -2.77 5.47 8.98
CA ILE A 97 -2.31 6.47 9.94
C ILE A 97 -3.17 7.72 9.74
N ILE A 98 -3.75 8.26 10.81
CA ILE A 98 -4.52 9.50 10.76
C ILE A 98 -3.61 10.64 11.22
N SER A 99 -2.94 11.29 10.27
CA SER A 99 -1.97 12.36 10.53
C SER A 99 -2.57 13.71 10.17
N GLY A 100 -2.89 14.53 11.17
CA GLY A 100 -3.44 15.87 10.97
C GLY A 100 -4.83 15.87 10.32
N GLY A 101 -5.61 14.80 10.53
CA GLY A 101 -6.93 14.62 9.91
C GLY A 101 -6.92 13.97 8.53
N GLU A 102 -5.74 13.64 7.99
CA GLU A 102 -5.57 13.00 6.68
C GLU A 102 -5.20 11.52 6.82
N ASN A 103 -5.79 10.68 5.98
CA ASN A 103 -5.50 9.25 5.93
C ASN A 103 -4.20 8.99 5.15
N VAL A 104 -3.21 8.42 5.83
CA VAL A 104 -1.94 8.03 5.24
C VAL A 104 -1.84 6.52 5.22
N ALA A 105 -1.82 5.94 4.02
CA ALA A 105 -1.54 4.52 3.83
C ALA A 105 -0.02 4.25 3.96
N PRO A 106 0.44 3.50 4.98
CA PRO A 106 1.88 3.25 5.18
C PRO A 106 2.54 2.62 3.96
N ALA A 107 1.86 1.69 3.29
CA ALA A 107 2.41 0.98 2.13
C ALA A 107 2.77 1.93 0.97
N SER A 108 2.06 3.05 0.80
CA SER A 108 2.41 4.06 -0.21
C SER A 108 3.73 4.76 0.13
N VAL A 109 3.95 5.05 1.42
CA VAL A 109 5.16 5.70 1.92
C VAL A 109 6.33 4.70 1.91
N GLU A 110 6.10 3.46 2.36
CA GLU A 110 7.06 2.35 2.32
C GLU A 110 7.55 2.08 0.88
N ALA A 111 6.63 1.96 -0.08
CA ALA A 111 6.98 1.75 -1.49
C ALA A 111 7.81 2.90 -2.07
N THR A 112 7.52 4.14 -1.66
CA THR A 112 8.28 5.31 -2.07
C THR A 112 9.70 5.27 -1.49
N LEU A 113 9.83 4.99 -0.19
CA LEU A 113 11.14 4.90 0.47
C LEU A 113 11.99 3.77 -0.11
N ILE A 114 11.41 2.59 -0.35
CA ILE A 114 12.11 1.42 -0.94
C ILE A 114 12.64 1.73 -2.35
N ALA A 115 11.97 2.61 -3.11
CA ALA A 115 12.45 3.03 -4.42
C ALA A 115 13.70 3.94 -4.36
N HIS A 116 14.10 4.41 -3.18
CA HIS A 116 15.32 5.19 -3.01
C HIS A 116 16.57 4.29 -3.06
N PRO A 117 17.62 4.60 -3.84
CA PRO A 117 18.79 3.72 -4.00
C PRO A 117 19.51 3.34 -2.70
N ALA A 118 19.49 4.25 -1.73
CA ALA A 118 20.10 4.08 -0.42
C ALA A 118 19.30 3.21 0.56
N VAL A 119 18.06 2.80 0.22
CA VAL A 119 17.17 2.07 1.11
C VAL A 119 17.13 0.60 0.71
N VAL A 120 17.27 -0.30 1.68
CA VAL A 120 17.09 -1.75 1.50
C VAL A 120 15.66 -2.15 1.83
N ASP A 121 15.12 -1.59 2.90
CA ASP A 121 13.80 -1.94 3.42
C ASP A 121 13.22 -0.75 4.19
N ALA A 122 11.89 -0.65 4.21
CA ALA A 122 11.19 0.42 4.92
C ALA A 122 9.89 -0.10 5.57
N GLY A 123 9.63 0.35 6.79
CA GLY A 123 8.37 0.18 7.49
C GLY A 123 7.84 1.53 7.94
N VAL A 124 6.53 1.76 7.85
CA VAL A 124 5.93 3.04 8.26
C VAL A 124 4.82 2.77 9.27
N ALA A 125 4.79 3.59 10.33
CA ALA A 125 3.79 3.51 11.38
C ALA A 125 3.40 4.91 11.87
N GLY A 126 2.18 5.01 12.39
CA GLY A 126 1.70 6.18 13.13
C GLY A 126 2.26 6.12 14.53
N VAL A 127 2.95 7.17 14.94
CA VAL A 127 3.44 7.32 16.32
C VAL A 127 2.63 8.45 16.98
N PRO A 128 2.06 8.25 18.17
CA PRO A 128 1.30 9.30 18.85
C PRO A 128 2.06 10.62 18.91
N ASP A 129 1.41 11.71 18.53
CA ASP A 129 2.02 13.03 18.41
C ASP A 129 1.01 14.12 18.76
N GLU A 130 1.43 15.13 19.53
CA GLU A 130 0.54 16.19 20.02
C GLU A 130 0.04 17.12 18.90
N GLN A 131 0.82 17.30 17.84
CA GLN A 131 0.48 18.19 16.73
C GLN A 131 -0.38 17.47 15.69
N TRP A 132 -0.06 16.20 15.40
CA TRP A 132 -0.65 15.48 14.28
C TRP A 132 -1.67 14.41 14.70
N GLY A 133 -1.83 14.15 16.00
CA GLY A 133 -2.52 12.96 16.50
C GLY A 133 -1.63 11.73 16.33
N GLU A 134 -1.30 11.41 15.07
CA GLU A 134 -0.28 10.43 14.72
C GLU A 134 0.74 11.04 13.74
N ALA A 135 2.01 11.06 14.13
CA ALA A 135 3.12 11.39 13.24
C ALA A 135 3.47 10.19 12.36
N VAL A 136 3.46 10.39 11.03
CA VAL A 136 3.96 9.42 10.06
C VAL A 136 5.46 9.21 10.29
N THR A 137 5.84 8.06 10.85
CA THR A 137 7.23 7.74 11.19
C THR A 137 7.74 6.62 10.30
N ALA A 138 8.87 6.86 9.63
CA ALA A 138 9.51 5.91 8.75
C ALA A 138 10.68 5.20 9.43
N TYR A 139 10.68 3.87 9.43
CA TYR A 139 11.74 3.01 9.91
C TYR A 139 12.50 2.46 8.70
N VAL A 140 13.77 2.83 8.57
CA VAL A 140 14.56 2.62 7.36
C VAL A 140 15.74 1.71 7.66
N VAL A 141 15.90 0.66 6.84
CA VAL A 141 17.13 -0.13 6.74
C VAL A 141 17.93 0.42 5.57
N GLU A 142 19.09 1.01 5.86
CA GLU A 142 19.92 1.67 4.86
C GLU A 142 20.89 0.67 4.19
N ARG A 143 21.08 0.82 2.88
CA ARG A 143 22.10 0.12 2.09
C ARG A 143 23.45 0.78 2.26
N HIS A 144 23.44 2.11 2.26
CA HIS A 144 24.56 2.99 2.52
C HIS A 144 24.03 4.25 3.20
N PRO A 145 24.87 4.98 3.95
CA PRO A 145 24.43 6.18 4.67
C PRO A 145 23.75 7.19 3.73
N VAL A 146 22.62 7.73 4.20
CA VAL A 146 21.84 8.77 3.51
C VAL A 146 21.28 9.75 4.55
N SER A 147 21.17 11.02 4.20
CA SER A 147 20.64 12.03 5.13
C SER A 147 19.11 12.01 5.19
N ASP A 148 18.54 12.39 6.34
CA ASP A 148 17.08 12.55 6.47
C ASP A 148 16.54 13.57 5.47
N TYR A 149 17.29 14.64 5.22
CA TYR A 149 16.93 15.67 4.25
C TYR A 149 16.73 15.09 2.85
N GLU A 150 17.63 14.22 2.41
CA GLU A 150 17.58 13.56 1.09
C GLU A 150 16.39 12.62 0.98
N LEU A 151 16.15 11.76 1.97
CA LEU A 151 14.99 10.86 2.00
C LEU A 151 13.66 11.63 1.99
N LEU A 152 13.57 12.71 2.78
CA LEU A 152 12.38 13.55 2.83
C LEU A 152 12.17 14.32 1.53
N ALA A 153 13.24 14.81 0.89
CA ALA A 153 13.16 15.45 -0.42
C ALA A 153 12.64 14.47 -1.48
N PHE A 154 13.17 13.24 -1.51
CA PHE A 154 12.70 12.20 -2.42
C PHE A 154 11.21 11.86 -2.25
N CYS A 155 10.74 11.82 -0.99
CA CYS A 155 9.33 11.61 -0.67
C CYS A 155 8.46 12.78 -1.13
N ARG A 156 8.88 14.04 -0.91
CA ARG A 156 8.11 15.24 -1.30
C ARG A 156 7.86 15.35 -2.80
N GLU A 157 8.76 14.81 -3.62
CA GLU A 157 8.58 14.79 -5.08
C GLU A 157 7.51 13.78 -5.55
N ARG A 158 7.15 12.80 -4.71
CA ARG A 158 6.35 11.62 -5.11
C ARG A 158 5.06 11.44 -4.31
N LEU A 159 4.99 12.06 -3.13
CA LEU A 159 3.88 11.92 -2.19
C LEU A 159 3.21 13.27 -1.95
N ALA A 160 1.93 13.24 -1.55
CA ALA A 160 1.28 14.43 -1.03
C ALA A 160 1.95 14.86 0.30
N GLY A 161 1.93 16.16 0.59
CA GLY A 161 2.66 16.73 1.74
C GLY A 161 2.29 16.10 3.10
N TYR A 162 1.03 15.69 3.28
CA TYR A 162 0.58 15.04 4.51
C TYR A 162 1.15 13.62 4.68
N GLN A 163 1.46 12.91 3.59
CA GLN A 163 2.04 11.56 3.59
C GLN A 163 3.55 11.54 3.86
N VAL A 164 4.23 12.68 3.69
CA VAL A 164 5.68 12.77 3.88
C VAL A 164 6.01 12.49 5.36
N PRO A 165 6.96 11.59 5.66
CA PRO A 165 7.35 11.26 7.03
C PRO A 165 7.70 12.51 7.85
N LYS A 166 7.28 12.51 9.12
CA LYS A 166 7.62 13.54 10.11
C LYS A 166 8.89 13.18 10.86
N ALA A 167 9.19 11.89 10.97
CA ALA A 167 10.40 11.36 11.57
C ALA A 167 10.95 10.19 10.75
N ILE A 168 12.27 10.03 10.78
CA ILE A 168 12.99 8.90 10.20
C ILE A 168 13.80 8.23 11.31
N VAL A 169 13.60 6.93 11.49
CA VAL A 169 14.30 6.09 12.46
C VAL A 169 15.12 5.05 11.68
N ARG A 170 16.42 5.00 11.94
CA ARG A 170 17.32 4.02 11.30
C ARG A 170 17.33 2.73 12.12
N VAL A 171 17.07 1.60 11.46
CA VAL A 171 17.05 0.29 12.10
C VAL A 171 17.93 -0.70 11.35
N GLN A 172 18.48 -1.68 12.06
CA GLN A 172 19.30 -2.73 11.45
C GLN A 172 18.45 -3.75 10.68
N ALA A 173 17.22 -3.98 11.14
CA ALA A 173 16.25 -4.86 10.51
C ALA A 173 14.83 -4.48 10.94
N LEU A 174 13.84 -4.82 10.11
CA LEU A 174 12.43 -4.66 10.43
C LEU A 174 11.84 -5.96 11.00
N PRO A 175 10.95 -5.89 12.00
CA PRO A 175 10.29 -7.06 12.55
C PRO A 175 9.34 -7.66 11.51
N ARG A 176 9.51 -8.94 11.18
CA ARG A 176 8.67 -9.65 10.21
C ARG A 176 8.18 -10.96 10.80
N ASN A 177 6.97 -11.38 10.41
CA ASN A 177 6.44 -12.69 10.77
C ASN A 177 7.07 -13.81 9.92
N ALA A 178 6.72 -15.07 10.19
CA ALA A 178 7.25 -16.23 9.45
C ALA A 178 6.94 -16.21 7.94
N ALA A 179 5.93 -15.45 7.51
CA ALA A 179 5.59 -15.25 6.10
C ALA A 179 6.29 -14.02 5.48
N GLY A 180 7.20 -13.37 6.21
CA GLY A 180 7.92 -12.18 5.78
C GLY A 180 7.11 -10.88 5.84
N LYS A 181 5.89 -10.88 6.41
CA LYS A 181 5.08 -9.66 6.54
C LYS A 181 5.58 -8.81 7.70
N LEU A 182 5.71 -7.49 7.46
CA LEU A 182 6.07 -6.50 8.47
C LEU A 182 5.09 -6.53 9.66
N LEU A 183 5.64 -6.63 10.87
CA LEU A 183 4.91 -6.55 12.13
C LEU A 183 4.93 -5.10 12.63
N ARG A 184 4.05 -4.25 12.10
CA ARG A 184 4.02 -2.81 12.41
C ARG A 184 3.84 -2.51 13.90
N SER A 185 3.10 -3.34 14.63
CA SER A 185 2.93 -3.21 16.08
C SER A 185 4.21 -3.40 16.89
N GLN A 186 5.28 -3.93 16.29
CA GLN A 186 6.59 -4.11 16.91
C GLN A 186 7.60 -3.04 16.48
N LEU A 187 7.19 -2.06 15.67
CA LEU A 187 8.01 -0.90 15.38
C LEU A 187 8.02 0.00 16.63
N GLN A 188 9.20 0.15 17.22
CA GLN A 188 9.42 1.00 18.39
C GLN A 188 10.26 2.20 17.95
N ALA A 189 9.82 3.40 18.35
CA ALA A 189 10.59 4.64 18.20
C ALA A 189 11.78 4.65 19.16
#